data_AF-A0A2G9ZRE5-F1
#
_entry.id   AF-A0A2G9ZRE5-F1
#
_cell.length_a   1.000
_cell.length_b   1.000
_cell.length_c   1.000
_cell.angle_alpha   90.00
_cell.angle_beta   90.00
_cell.angle_gamma   90.00
#
_symmetry.space_group_name_H-M   'P 1'
#
loop_
_entity.id
_entity.type
_entity.pdbx_description
1 polymer ?
#
loop_
_entity_poly.entity_id
_entity_poly.type
_entity_poly.pdbx_seq_one_letter_code
_entity_poly.pdbx_strand_id
1 'polypeptide(L)'
;MPTNFKSNSIEQLLAEADELIDKITSDYLEDLEEEHRLQFERHAQALQEIKSAFKDPTGKRKLLEDDSFAEGMHQAISDILKAMKDLVGYLT
;
A
#
# COMPACT_ATOMS: atom_id res chain seq x y z
N MET A 1 -3.58 16.60 -18.58
CA MET A 1 -2.43 15.68 -18.75
C MET A 1 -2.85 14.36 -18.10
N PRO A 2 -3.01 13.25 -18.84
CA PRO A 2 -3.32 12.00 -18.18
C PRO A 2 -2.06 11.56 -17.44
N THR A 3 -2.14 11.56 -16.12
CA THR A 3 -1.12 10.97 -15.27
C THR A 3 -0.92 9.54 -15.73
N ASN A 4 0.27 9.24 -16.26
CA ASN A 4 0.75 7.90 -16.56
C ASN A 4 0.84 7.13 -15.23
N PHE A 5 -0.30 6.74 -14.66
CA PHE A 5 -0.33 5.56 -13.84
C PHE A 5 -0.05 4.44 -14.83
N LYS A 6 1.21 3.98 -14.89
CA LYS A 6 1.46 2.61 -15.36
C LYS A 6 0.39 1.76 -14.70
N SER A 7 -0.33 0.96 -15.47
CA SER A 7 -1.22 -0.08 -14.97
C SER A 7 -0.35 -1.07 -14.18
N ASN A 8 0.11 -0.66 -13.01
CA ASN A 8 0.91 -1.46 -12.13
C ASN A 8 -0.02 -2.56 -11.65
N SER A 9 0.40 -3.81 -11.84
CA SER A 9 -0.39 -4.92 -11.32
C SER A 9 -0.51 -4.79 -9.80
N ILE A 10 -1.56 -5.33 -9.20
CA ILE A 10 -1.71 -5.38 -7.72
C ILE A 10 -0.43 -5.93 -7.07
N GLU A 11 0.23 -6.90 -7.71
CA GLU A 11 1.52 -7.44 -7.27
C GLU A 11 2.65 -6.40 -7.23
N GLN A 12 2.72 -5.51 -8.22
CA GLN A 12 3.72 -4.43 -8.25
C GLN A 12 3.44 -3.39 -7.17
N LEU A 13 2.17 -3.02 -6.98
CA LEU A 13 1.79 -2.08 -5.93
C LEU A 13 2.09 -2.64 -4.53
N LEU A 14 1.83 -3.93 -4.31
CA LEU A 14 2.16 -4.58 -3.04
C LEU A 14 3.68 -4.64 -2.80
N ALA A 15 4.47 -4.90 -3.84
CA ALA A 15 5.93 -4.88 -3.74
C ALA A 15 6.47 -3.47 -3.45
N GLU A 16 5.94 -2.44 -4.13
CA GLU A 16 6.29 -1.04 -3.86
C GLU A 16 5.90 -0.62 -2.44
N ALA A 17 4.77 -1.13 -1.93
CA ALA A 17 4.34 -0.88 -0.56
C ALA A 17 5.25 -1.53 0.48
N ASP A 18 5.71 -2.76 0.24
CA ASP A 18 6.70 -3.42 1.09
C ASP A 18 8.01 -2.62 1.15
N GLU A 19 8.53 -2.18 -0.01
CA GLU A 19 9.76 -1.35 -0.06
C GLU A 19 9.60 -0.02 0.70
N LEU A 20 8.43 0.61 0.59
CA LEU A 20 8.14 1.86 1.28
C LEU A 20 8.05 1.67 2.80
N ILE A 21 7.42 0.57 3.25
CA ILE A 21 7.36 0.19 4.67
C ILE A 21 8.77 -0.01 5.22
N ASP A 22 9.60 -0.79 4.53
CA ASP A 22 10.97 -1.06 4.96
C ASP A 22 11.78 0.24 5.06
N LYS A 23 11.65 1.13 4.07
CA LYS A 23 12.32 2.43 4.08
C LYS A 23 11.89 3.30 5.26
N ILE A 24 10.58 3.44 5.50
CA ILE A 24 10.07 4.24 6.63
C ILE A 24 10.52 3.63 7.97
N THR A 25 10.47 2.31 8.07
CA THR A 25 10.86 1.58 9.29
C THR A 25 12.35 1.76 9.59
N SER A 26 13.20 1.71 8.55
CA SER A 26 14.65 1.88 8.66
C SER A 26 15.06 3.32 8.93
N ASP A 27 14.50 4.27 8.19
CA ASP A 27 15.08 5.62 8.09
C ASP A 27 14.35 6.64 8.99
N TYR A 28 13.11 6.38 9.40
CA TYR A 28 12.26 7.41 10.03
C TYR A 28 11.42 6.93 11.23
N LEU A 29 11.33 5.62 11.51
CA LEU A 29 10.44 5.10 12.57
C LEU A 29 10.75 5.66 13.96
N GLU A 30 12.04 5.84 14.26
CA GLU A 30 12.50 6.37 15.55
C GLU A 30 12.29 7.89 15.66
N ASP A 31 12.32 8.60 14.54
CA ASP A 31 12.16 10.06 14.45
C ASP A 31 10.70 10.50 14.24
N LEU A 32 9.80 9.55 14.00
CA LEU A 32 8.37 9.80 13.80
C LEU A 32 7.67 10.10 15.12
N GLU A 33 6.90 11.18 15.15
CA GLU A 33 5.97 11.46 16.24
C GLU A 33 5.01 10.27 16.44
N GLU A 34 4.63 10.00 17.68
CA GLU A 34 3.80 8.84 18.03
C GLU A 34 2.49 8.77 17.23
N GLU A 35 1.86 9.92 16.97
CA GLU A 35 0.65 10.00 16.14
C GLU A 35 0.91 9.54 14.70
N HIS A 36 2.00 10.00 14.09
CA HIS A 36 2.39 9.63 12.74
C HIS A 36 2.86 8.18 12.65
N ARG A 37 3.56 7.68 13.67
CA ARG A 37 3.95 6.27 13.77
C ARG A 37 2.72 5.36 13.84
N LEU A 38 1.72 5.71 14.65
CA LEU A 38 0.46 4.96 14.75
C LEU A 38 -0.33 4.97 13.42
N GLN A 39 -0.31 6.09 12.69
CA GLN A 39 -0.92 6.14 11.34
C GLN A 39 -0.18 5.23 10.37
N PHE A 40 1.16 5.27 10.38
CA PHE A 40 1.99 4.40 9.56
C PHE A 40 1.72 2.93 9.85
N GLU A 41 1.69 2.52 11.12
CA GLU A 41 1.40 1.15 11.53
C GLU A 41 0.01 0.68 11.05
N ARG A 42 -1.00 1.55 11.14
CA ARG A 42 -2.34 1.24 10.59
C ARG A 42 -2.32 1.01 9.09
N HIS A 43 -1.60 1.85 8.35
CA HIS A 43 -1.46 1.70 6.90
C HIS A 43 -0.68 0.44 6.52
N ALA A 44 0.40 0.13 7.23
CA ALA A 44 1.20 -1.08 7.03
C ALA A 44 0.38 -2.35 7.32
N GLN A 45 -0.41 -2.34 8.40
CA GLN A 45 -1.30 -3.45 8.75
C GLN A 45 -2.39 -3.66 7.69
N ALA A 46 -3.03 -2.60 7.22
CA ALA A 46 -4.05 -2.69 6.16
C ALA A 46 -3.47 -3.27 4.85
N LEU A 47 -2.25 -2.87 4.47
CA LEU A 47 -1.54 -3.45 3.34
C LEU A 47 -1.25 -4.93 3.52
N GLN A 48 -0.86 -5.35 4.72
CA GLN A 48 -0.63 -6.76 5.04
C GLN A 48 -1.91 -7.59 4.91
N GLU A 49 -3.06 -7.06 5.34
CA GLU A 49 -4.36 -7.71 5.19
C GLU A 49 -4.73 -7.87 3.71
N ILE A 50 -4.59 -6.81 2.91
CA ILE A 50 -4.84 -6.84 1.46
C ILE A 50 -3.92 -7.85 0.77
N LYS A 51 -2.63 -7.85 1.12
CA LYS A 51 -1.64 -8.80 0.60
C LYS A 51 -1.98 -10.25 0.97
N SER A 52 -2.48 -10.47 2.19
CA SER A 52 -2.89 -11.81 2.65
C SER A 52 -4.14 -12.28 1.91
N ALA A 53 -5.14 -11.41 1.73
CA ALA A 53 -6.33 -11.68 0.93
C ALA A 53 -5.99 -11.96 -0.55
N PHE A 54 -4.99 -11.28 -1.10
CA PHE A 54 -4.49 -11.48 -2.46
C PHE A 54 -3.69 -12.79 -2.62
N LYS A 55 -2.96 -13.21 -1.57
CA LYS A 55 -2.18 -14.47 -1.59
C LYS A 55 -3.03 -15.71 -1.33
N ASP A 56 -4.18 -15.55 -0.67
CA ASP A 56 -5.12 -16.66 -0.49
C ASP A 56 -5.68 -17.13 -1.86
N PRO A 57 -5.50 -18.40 -2.25
CA PRO A 57 -5.92 -18.90 -3.57
C PRO A 57 -7.45 -18.91 -3.80
N THR A 58 -8.25 -18.75 -2.75
CA THR A 58 -9.70 -18.56 -2.79
C THR A 58 -10.05 -17.08 -2.94
N GLY A 59 -9.34 -16.22 -2.20
CA GLY A 59 -9.40 -14.76 -2.33
C GLY A 59 -8.97 -14.28 -3.72
N LYS A 60 -7.83 -14.77 -4.22
CA LYS A 60 -7.24 -14.44 -5.52
C LYS A 60 -8.14 -14.82 -6.71
N ARG A 61 -8.85 -15.96 -6.64
CA ARG A 61 -9.81 -16.36 -7.68
C ARG A 61 -11.03 -15.46 -7.72
N LYS A 62 -11.64 -15.19 -6.56
CA LYS A 62 -12.77 -14.27 -6.43
C LYS A 62 -12.39 -12.83 -6.81
N LEU A 63 -11.10 -12.50 -6.67
CA LEU A 63 -10.50 -11.23 -7.09
C LEU A 63 -10.42 -11.02 -8.59
N LEU A 64 -10.00 -12.07 -9.30
CA LEU A 64 -9.73 -12.04 -10.74
C LEU A 64 -11.00 -12.25 -11.57
N GLU A 65 -12.08 -12.75 -10.96
CA GLU A 65 -13.38 -12.95 -11.61
C GLU A 65 -14.25 -11.68 -11.63
N ASP A 66 -13.93 -10.67 -10.81
CA ASP A 66 -14.68 -9.42 -10.70
C ASP A 66 -13.76 -8.22 -10.96
N ASP A 67 -13.76 -7.72 -12.20
CA ASP A 67 -12.94 -6.59 -12.63
C ASP A 67 -13.20 -5.32 -11.77
N SER A 68 -14.42 -5.14 -11.25
CA SER A 68 -14.76 -3.98 -10.41
C SER A 68 -14.12 -4.08 -9.02
N PHE A 69 -14.03 -5.30 -8.49
CA PHE A 69 -13.37 -5.57 -7.21
C PHE A 69 -11.85 -5.46 -7.31
N ALA A 70 -11.25 -5.88 -8.43
CA ALA A 70 -9.83 -5.68 -8.71
C ALA A 70 -9.47 -4.18 -8.80
N GLU A 71 -10.32 -3.37 -9.45
CA GLU A 71 -10.12 -1.92 -9.58
C GLU A 71 -10.25 -1.20 -8.22
N GLY A 72 -11.23 -1.59 -7.39
CA GLY A 72 -11.39 -1.05 -6.04
C GLY A 72 -10.19 -1.31 -5.13
N MET A 73 -9.58 -2.49 -5.22
CA MET A 73 -8.34 -2.79 -4.48
C MET A 73 -7.13 -2.08 -5.01
N HIS A 74 -6.99 -1.96 -6.34
CA HIS A 74 -5.91 -1.20 -6.94
C HIS A 74 -5.95 0.26 -6.48
N GLN A 75 -7.14 0.85 -6.38
CA GLN A 75 -7.35 2.19 -5.84
C GLN A 75 -7.02 2.26 -4.34
N ALA A 76 -7.49 1.31 -3.52
CA ALA A 76 -7.21 1.29 -2.09
C ALA A 76 -5.71 1.18 -1.79
N ILE A 77 -4.99 0.30 -2.49
CA ILE A 77 -3.53 0.16 -2.32
C ILE A 77 -2.83 1.45 -2.77
N SER A 78 -3.27 2.07 -3.87
CA SER A 78 -2.72 3.33 -4.37
C SER A 78 -2.92 4.48 -3.40
N ASP A 79 -4.09 4.59 -2.77
CA ASP A 79 -4.40 5.62 -1.79
C ASP A 79 -3.55 5.46 -0.53
N ILE A 80 -3.35 4.21 -0.05
CA ILE A 80 -2.47 3.94 1.09
C ILE A 80 -1.01 4.28 0.75
N LEU A 81 -0.53 3.85 -0.42
CA LEU A 81 0.82 4.18 -0.89
C LEU A 81 1.05 5.69 -0.97
N LYS A 82 0.05 6.43 -1.46
CA LYS A 82 0.11 7.88 -1.53
C LYS A 82 0.19 8.51 -0.14
N ALA A 83 -0.64 8.07 0.80
CA ALA A 83 -0.61 8.57 2.18
C ALA A 83 0.74 8.32 2.86
N MET A 84 1.34 7.14 2.66
CA MET A 84 2.66 6.82 3.20
C MET A 84 3.79 7.61 2.54
N LYS A 85 3.70 7.87 1.22
CA LYS A 85 4.65 8.73 0.51
C LYS A 85 4.55 10.18 0.96
N ASP A 86 3.34 10.69 1.13
CA ASP A 86 3.11 12.03 1.65
C ASP A 86 3.71 12.16 3.06
N LEU A 87 3.54 11.15 3.91
CA LEU A 87 4.18 11.08 5.22
C LEU A 87 5.71 11.19 5.13
N VAL A 88 6.35 10.40 4.25
CA VAL A 88 7.81 10.50 4.02
C VAL A 88 8.21 11.87 3.50
N GLY A 89 7.40 12.47 2.63
CA GLY A 89 7.63 13.81 2.09
C GLY A 89 7.58 14.91 3.14
N TYR A 90 6.87 14.72 4.26
CA TYR A 90 6.92 15.64 5.41
C TYR A 90 8.15 15.43 6.32
N LEU A 91 8.81 14.28 6.23
CA LEU A 91 9.97 13.91 7.06
C LEU A 91 11.33 14.22 6.38
N THR A 92 11.33 14.59 5.10
CA THR A 92 12.53 14.86 4.28
C THR A 92 12.61 16.33 3.89
#